data_AF-A0A443NYU1-F1
#
_entry.id   AF-A0A443NYU1-F1
#
_cell.length_a   1.000
_cell.length_b   1.000
_cell.length_c   1.000
_cell.angle_alpha   90.00
_cell.angle_beta   90.00
_cell.angle_gamma   90.00
#
_symmetry.space_group_name_H-M   'P 1'
#
loop_
_entity.id
_entity.type
_entity.pdbx_description
1 polymer ?
#
loop_
_entity_poly.entity_id
_entity_poly.type
_entity_poly.pdbx_seq_one_letter_code
_entity_poly.pdbx_strand_id
1 'polypeptide(L)'
;MDNEIEIPRYFICPISLQIMKDPVTTESGITYERDSIERWLYHGSNTTCPVTKQPLSKDSDLTPNHTLRRLIQAWSATNGDRIPTPKAPPGKTDFLKLLQDIWVPELQIEQLRTLARLGSENERNCRCMEESGVAQAMVRLIKTCLNKNSLMDVVEEALNVLLLVQSPLETMNHLAFENYDFIDSLTWVLQHGSDKHHKAKIHVVLILEWIIETAPAHFVVRLNEAFFQGLVQVIRERISLQATKASLRILLEACPVGRNRMKIIEAGAVFHLIEFQLSTTEKRSNELVLCVLDHLCTSADGRAEFIGHAAGLALVSKRIMRISQTVDDRAVRILSSVCKFSATREVVGEMLRVGAVSKLCLLLQADCGKSMKEKVMGVLKLHSKVWKNSPCISVDLLSWFP
;
A
#
# COMPACT_ATOMS: atom_id res chain seq x y z
N MET A 1 28.93 15.29 -44.85
CA MET A 1 27.47 15.45 -44.67
C MET A 1 27.04 14.14 -44.03
N ASP A 2 26.80 14.17 -42.73
CA ASP A 2 26.22 13.01 -42.04
C ASP A 2 24.84 12.78 -42.62
N ASN A 3 24.68 11.67 -43.31
CA ASN A 3 23.41 11.28 -43.91
C ASN A 3 22.52 10.81 -42.76
N GLU A 4 21.80 11.74 -42.12
CA GLU A 4 20.78 11.38 -41.13
C GLU A 4 19.75 10.49 -41.83
N ILE A 5 19.73 9.22 -41.45
CA ILE A 5 18.83 8.23 -42.01
C ILE A 5 17.41 8.62 -41.57
N GLU A 6 16.63 9.16 -42.50
CA GLU A 6 15.26 9.57 -42.23
C GLU A 6 14.37 8.33 -42.04
N ILE A 7 13.80 8.19 -40.84
CA ILE A 7 12.87 7.11 -40.50
C ILE A 7 11.51 7.39 -41.18
N PRO A 8 10.99 6.47 -42.03
CA PRO A 8 9.69 6.65 -42.62
C PRO A 8 8.58 6.78 -41.57
N ARG A 9 7.75 7.83 -41.68
CA ARG A 9 6.71 8.18 -40.69
C ARG A 9 5.74 7.05 -40.38
N TYR A 10 5.43 6.19 -41.35
CA TYR A 10 4.53 5.04 -41.19
C TYR A 10 5.14 3.89 -40.37
N PHE A 11 6.43 3.95 -40.03
CA PHE A 11 7.06 3.01 -39.08
C PHE A 11 6.94 3.48 -37.63
N ILE A 12 6.56 4.73 -37.40
CA ILE A 12 6.53 5.34 -36.09
C ILE A 12 5.17 5.13 -35.45
N CYS A 13 5.15 4.62 -34.21
CA CYS A 13 3.93 4.46 -33.44
C CYS A 13 3.35 5.85 -33.09
N PRO A 14 2.05 6.11 -33.34
CA PRO A 14 1.43 7.40 -33.00
C PRO A 14 1.35 7.71 -31.49
N ILE A 15 1.52 6.70 -30.62
CA ILE A 15 1.49 6.88 -29.16
C ILE A 15 2.90 7.10 -28.62
N SER A 16 3.82 6.15 -28.85
CA SER A 16 5.17 6.20 -28.27
C SER A 16 6.12 7.10 -29.05
N LEU A 17 5.77 7.47 -30.29
CA LEU A 17 6.63 8.19 -31.22
C LEU A 17 7.98 7.50 -31.50
N GLN A 18 8.03 6.17 -31.28
CA GLN A 18 9.17 5.31 -31.57
C GLN A 18 8.85 4.36 -32.73
N ILE A 19 9.90 3.79 -33.36
CA ILE A 19 9.72 2.76 -34.37
C ILE A 19 8.99 1.55 -33.77
N MET A 20 7.95 1.07 -34.44
CA MET A 20 7.17 -0.09 -34.03
C MET A 20 8.00 -1.39 -34.18
N LYS A 21 8.11 -2.15 -33.11
CA LYS A 21 8.69 -3.50 -33.05
C LYS A 21 7.61 -4.55 -33.24
N ASP A 22 6.45 -4.38 -32.62
CA ASP A 22 5.26 -5.22 -32.80
C ASP A 22 4.06 -4.38 -33.29
N PRO A 23 4.00 -4.05 -34.60
CA PRO A 23 2.91 -3.26 -35.14
C PRO A 23 1.59 -4.05 -35.12
N VAL A 24 0.57 -3.46 -34.51
CA VAL A 24 -0.80 -4.00 -34.43
C VAL A 24 -1.83 -2.97 -34.88
N THR A 25 -2.81 -3.42 -35.64
CA THR A 25 -3.86 -2.59 -36.20
C THR A 25 -5.13 -2.75 -35.37
N THR A 26 -5.72 -1.60 -35.01
CA THR A 26 -7.02 -1.51 -34.33
C THR A 26 -8.18 -1.57 -35.33
N GLU A 27 -9.41 -1.76 -34.85
CA GLU A 27 -10.64 -1.71 -35.67
C GLU A 27 -10.78 -0.38 -36.46
N SER A 28 -10.17 0.71 -35.98
CA SER A 28 -10.16 2.00 -36.67
C SER A 28 -9.16 2.05 -37.84
N GLY A 29 -8.46 0.96 -38.15
CA GLY A 29 -7.45 0.88 -39.21
C GLY A 29 -6.11 1.52 -38.90
N ILE A 30 -5.92 2.09 -37.70
CA ILE A 30 -4.65 2.71 -37.30
C ILE A 30 -3.76 1.66 -36.65
N THR A 31 -2.47 1.68 -37.01
CA THR A 31 -1.45 0.77 -36.50
C THR A 31 -0.61 1.43 -35.42
N TYR A 32 -0.39 0.69 -34.33
CA TYR A 32 0.36 1.13 -33.15
C TYR A 32 1.40 0.08 -32.76
N GLU A 33 2.35 0.47 -31.91
CA GLU A 33 3.11 -0.49 -31.11
C GLU A 33 2.17 -1.18 -30.12
N ARG A 34 2.21 -2.52 -30.07
CA ARG A 34 1.30 -3.34 -29.24
C ARG A 34 1.25 -2.86 -27.80
N ASP A 35 2.39 -2.79 -27.12
CA ASP A 35 2.43 -2.40 -25.71
C ASP A 35 1.87 -0.99 -25.47
N SER A 36 2.01 -0.10 -26.45
CA SER A 36 1.57 1.29 -26.31
C SER A 36 0.05 1.40 -26.42
N ILE A 37 -0.58 0.67 -27.35
CA ILE A 37 -2.04 0.67 -27.48
C ILE A 37 -2.70 -0.17 -26.38
N GLU A 38 -2.10 -1.27 -25.94
CA GLU A 38 -2.62 -2.08 -24.83
C GLU A 38 -2.67 -1.25 -23.53
N ARG A 39 -1.57 -0.56 -23.17
CA ARG A 39 -1.54 0.34 -22.00
C ARG A 39 -2.57 1.46 -22.09
N TRP A 40 -2.75 2.05 -23.28
CA TRP A 40 -3.72 3.12 -23.52
C TRP A 40 -5.17 2.65 -23.28
N LEU A 41 -5.53 1.48 -23.83
CA LEU A 41 -6.87 0.93 -23.71
C LEU A 41 -7.21 0.52 -22.26
N TYR A 42 -6.21 0.11 -21.49
CA TYR A 42 -6.41 -0.30 -20.10
C TYR A 42 -6.55 0.87 -19.13
N HIS A 43 -5.65 1.87 -19.22
CA HIS A 43 -5.64 3.01 -18.29
C HIS A 43 -6.65 4.11 -18.65
N GLY A 44 -7.16 4.12 -19.88
CA GLY A 44 -8.12 5.12 -20.35
C GLY A 44 -9.50 4.92 -19.72
N SER A 45 -10.09 6.01 -19.19
CA SER A 45 -11.49 6.02 -18.74
C SER A 45 -12.48 5.73 -19.88
N ASN A 46 -12.09 6.02 -21.12
CA ASN A 46 -12.81 5.69 -22.35
C ASN A 46 -11.89 4.97 -23.34
N THR A 47 -12.26 3.75 -23.75
CA THR A 47 -11.56 3.02 -24.82
C THR A 47 -11.83 3.65 -26.17
N THR A 48 -10.98 4.61 -26.54
CA THR A 48 -11.04 5.29 -27.83
C THR A 48 -9.71 5.19 -28.53
N CYS A 49 -9.76 5.17 -29.86
CA CYS A 49 -8.57 5.26 -30.69
C CYS A 49 -7.84 6.58 -30.42
N PRO A 50 -6.54 6.56 -30.09
CA PRO A 50 -5.77 7.78 -29.80
C PRO A 50 -5.82 8.81 -30.93
N VAL A 51 -5.90 8.35 -32.18
CA VAL A 51 -5.84 9.18 -33.39
C VAL A 51 -7.25 9.57 -33.87
N THR A 52 -8.11 8.58 -34.14
CA THR A 52 -9.44 8.85 -34.74
C THR A 52 -10.49 9.25 -33.71
N LYS A 53 -10.21 9.07 -32.42
CA LYS A 53 -11.15 9.27 -31.29
C LYS A 53 -12.41 8.40 -31.37
N GLN A 54 -12.47 7.44 -32.28
CA GLN A 54 -13.56 6.48 -32.36
C GLN A 54 -13.49 5.49 -31.19
N PRO A 55 -14.63 5.00 -30.67
CA PRO A 55 -14.64 3.96 -29.66
C PRO A 55 -13.98 2.68 -30.20
N LEU A 56 -13.16 2.06 -29.36
CA LEU A 56 -12.56 0.76 -29.59
C LEU A 56 -13.16 -0.23 -28.59
N SER A 57 -13.44 -1.45 -29.02
CA SER A 57 -13.90 -2.48 -28.11
C SER A 57 -12.73 -2.92 -27.18
N LYS A 58 -13.02 -3.08 -25.88
CA LYS A 58 -12.03 -3.50 -24.87
C LYS A 58 -11.46 -4.90 -25.15
N ASP A 59 -12.28 -5.73 -25.80
CA ASP A 59 -12.01 -7.14 -26.07
C ASP A 59 -11.67 -7.42 -27.54
N SER A 60 -11.53 -6.39 -28.41
CA SER A 60 -11.04 -6.64 -29.77
C SER A 60 -9.60 -7.11 -29.72
N ASP A 61 -9.37 -8.29 -30.30
CA ASP A 61 -8.04 -8.75 -30.62
C ASP A 61 -7.36 -7.74 -31.56
N LEU A 62 -6.30 -7.12 -31.06
CA LEU A 62 -5.42 -6.26 -31.85
C LEU A 62 -4.81 -7.09 -32.98
N THR A 63 -5.19 -6.76 -34.22
CA THR A 63 -4.79 -7.54 -35.39
C THR A 63 -3.31 -7.29 -35.71
N PRO A 64 -2.42 -8.29 -35.66
CA PRO A 64 -1.01 -8.07 -35.98
C PRO A 64 -0.80 -7.62 -37.44
N ASN A 65 -0.06 -6.53 -37.66
CA ASN A 65 0.29 -6.05 -38.99
C ASN A 65 1.62 -6.66 -39.45
N HIS A 66 1.57 -7.93 -39.87
CA HIS A 66 2.76 -8.67 -40.30
C HIS A 66 3.49 -8.04 -41.50
N THR A 67 2.74 -7.41 -42.41
CA THR A 67 3.31 -6.72 -43.57
C THR A 67 4.14 -5.52 -43.14
N LEU A 68 3.59 -4.64 -42.31
CA LEU A 68 4.33 -3.49 -41.79
C LEU A 68 5.54 -3.92 -40.97
N ARG A 69 5.40 -4.98 -40.17
CA ARG A 69 6.53 -5.55 -39.40
C ARG A 69 7.68 -5.97 -40.33
N ARG A 70 7.39 -6.70 -41.41
CA ARG A 70 8.41 -7.12 -42.39
C ARG A 70 9.09 -5.92 -43.06
N LEU A 71 8.33 -4.88 -43.40
CA LEU A 71 8.87 -3.65 -44.00
C LEU A 71 9.81 -2.92 -43.03
N ILE A 72 9.41 -2.78 -41.76
CA ILE A 72 10.24 -2.16 -40.71
C ILE A 72 11.53 -2.95 -40.53
N GLN A 73 11.46 -4.28 -40.45
CA GLN A 73 12.63 -5.14 -40.28
C GLN A 73 13.60 -5.05 -41.47
N ALA A 74 13.07 -5.06 -42.69
CA ALA A 74 13.87 -4.90 -43.90
C ALA A 74 14.58 -3.53 -43.93
N TRP A 75 13.85 -2.46 -43.61
CA TRP A 75 14.41 -1.11 -43.53
C TRP A 75 15.49 -1.00 -42.46
N SER A 76 15.24 -1.53 -41.26
CA SER A 76 16.19 -1.54 -40.14
C SER A 76 17.46 -2.31 -40.47
N ALA A 77 17.36 -3.45 -41.16
CA ALA A 77 18.53 -4.23 -41.58
C ALA A 77 19.45 -3.49 -42.57
N THR A 78 18.93 -2.53 -43.33
CA THR A 78 19.70 -1.72 -44.29
C THR A 78 20.24 -0.42 -43.68
N ASN A 79 19.63 0.06 -42.59
CA ASN A 79 19.82 1.44 -42.11
C ASN A 79 20.20 1.54 -40.62
N GLY A 80 20.49 0.45 -39.92
CA GLY A 80 20.91 0.48 -38.52
C GLY A 80 20.89 -0.89 -37.82
N ASP A 81 20.72 -0.88 -36.49
CA ASP A 81 20.59 -2.10 -35.69
C ASP A 81 19.32 -2.87 -36.06
N ARG A 82 19.48 -4.17 -36.30
CA ARG A 82 18.39 -5.09 -36.64
C ARG A 82 17.34 -5.12 -35.53
N ILE A 83 16.11 -4.72 -35.84
CA ILE A 83 14.96 -4.92 -34.95
C ILE A 83 14.63 -6.42 -34.95
N PRO A 84 14.85 -7.14 -33.84
CA PRO A 84 14.57 -8.57 -33.78
C PRO A 84 13.08 -8.85 -33.90
N THR A 85 12.72 -10.00 -34.44
CA THR A 85 11.33 -10.47 -34.46
C THR A 85 10.85 -10.61 -33.01
N PRO A 86 9.71 -9.97 -32.64
CA PRO A 86 9.11 -10.19 -31.33
C PRO A 86 8.90 -11.69 -31.12
N LYS A 87 9.39 -12.24 -30.01
CA LYS A 87 9.07 -13.62 -29.63
C LYS A 87 7.55 -13.74 -29.55
N ALA A 88 7.01 -14.88 -29.98
CA ALA A 88 5.58 -15.13 -29.82
C ALA A 88 5.20 -14.93 -28.35
N PRO A 89 4.14 -14.17 -28.05
CA PRO A 89 3.73 -13.94 -26.67
C PRO A 89 3.41 -15.29 -26.02
N PRO A 90 3.84 -15.51 -24.75
CA PRO A 90 3.64 -16.78 -24.08
C PRO A 90 2.15 -17.09 -23.95
N GLY A 91 1.78 -18.31 -24.35
CA GLY A 91 0.43 -18.83 -24.20
C GLY A 91 0.23 -19.58 -22.88
N LYS A 92 -1.03 -19.96 -22.61
CA LYS A 92 -1.40 -20.76 -21.43
C LYS A 92 -0.54 -22.01 -21.25
N THR A 93 -0.22 -22.71 -22.34
CA THR A 93 0.62 -23.91 -22.30
C THR A 93 2.05 -23.64 -21.85
N ASP A 94 2.58 -22.45 -22.14
CA ASP A 94 3.94 -22.08 -21.74
C ASP A 94 3.99 -21.83 -20.23
N PHE A 95 3.01 -21.12 -19.69
CA PHE A 95 2.89 -20.92 -18.24
C PHE A 95 2.64 -22.24 -17.49
N LEU A 96 1.82 -23.14 -18.02
CA LEU A 96 1.62 -24.45 -17.40
C LEU A 96 2.91 -25.28 -17.31
N LYS A 97 3.80 -25.19 -18.31
CA LYS A 97 5.14 -25.82 -18.25
C LYS A 97 6.01 -25.17 -17.18
N LEU A 98 6.08 -23.84 -17.16
CA LEU A 98 6.81 -23.11 -16.13
C LEU A 98 6.34 -23.50 -14.72
N LEU A 99 5.02 -23.66 -14.52
CA LEU A 99 4.41 -24.08 -13.26
C LEU A 99 4.66 -25.54 -12.88
N GLN A 100 5.01 -26.41 -13.82
CA GLN A 100 5.47 -27.76 -13.48
C GLN A 100 6.91 -27.70 -12.94
N ASP A 101 7.74 -26.88 -13.58
CA ASP A 101 9.16 -26.78 -13.28
C ASP A 101 9.46 -26.03 -11.96
N ILE A 102 8.56 -25.18 -11.44
CA ILE A 102 8.75 -24.53 -10.12
C ILE A 102 8.82 -25.52 -8.94
N TRP A 103 8.35 -26.75 -9.13
CA TRP A 103 8.39 -27.80 -8.11
C TRP A 103 9.67 -28.64 -8.17
N VAL A 104 10.53 -28.40 -9.17
CA VAL A 104 11.85 -29.02 -9.31
C VAL A 104 12.87 -28.12 -8.62
N PRO A 105 13.52 -28.56 -7.52
CA PRO A 105 14.40 -27.70 -6.70
C PRO A 105 15.50 -26.97 -7.49
N GLU A 106 16.08 -27.64 -8.48
CA GLU A 106 17.19 -27.11 -9.29
C GLU A 106 16.75 -25.99 -10.25
N LEU A 107 15.50 -26.03 -10.71
CA LEU A 107 14.94 -25.07 -11.68
C LEU A 107 14.09 -24.00 -11.01
N GLN A 108 13.62 -24.25 -9.79
CA GLN A 108 12.61 -23.46 -9.08
C GLN A 108 12.86 -21.95 -9.14
N ILE A 109 14.05 -21.50 -8.72
CA ILE A 109 14.35 -20.06 -8.65
C ILE A 109 14.46 -19.42 -10.05
N GLU A 110 14.99 -20.15 -11.05
CA GLU A 110 15.12 -19.66 -12.42
C GLU A 110 13.75 -19.50 -13.09
N GLN A 111 12.84 -20.45 -12.84
CA GLN A 111 11.49 -20.39 -13.38
C GLN A 111 10.64 -19.31 -12.70
N LEU A 112 10.79 -19.11 -11.39
CA LEU A 112 10.15 -17.98 -10.70
C LEU A 112 10.64 -16.64 -11.26
N ARG A 113 11.94 -16.47 -11.47
CA ARG A 113 12.49 -15.26 -12.13
C ARG A 113 11.99 -15.08 -13.55
N THR A 114 11.80 -16.18 -14.29
CA THR A 114 11.21 -16.13 -15.63
C THR A 114 9.76 -15.67 -15.60
N LEU A 115 8.95 -16.20 -14.67
CA LEU A 115 7.57 -15.76 -14.43
C LEU A 115 7.53 -14.28 -14.04
N ALA A 116 8.40 -13.84 -13.13
CA ALA A 116 8.48 -12.44 -12.72
C ALA A 116 8.84 -11.51 -13.88
N ARG A 117 9.83 -11.90 -14.71
CA ARG A 117 10.19 -11.15 -15.91
C ARG A 117 9.01 -11.05 -16.86
N LEU A 118 8.34 -12.15 -17.18
CA LEU A 118 7.19 -12.16 -18.09
C LEU A 118 6.03 -11.31 -17.56
N GLY A 119 5.71 -11.40 -16.26
CA GLY A 119 4.68 -10.56 -15.64
C GLY A 119 5.04 -9.07 -15.64
N SER A 120 6.32 -8.70 -15.58
CA SER A 120 6.76 -7.30 -15.63
C SER A 120 6.75 -6.67 -17.03
N GLU A 121 6.69 -7.48 -18.10
CA GLU A 121 6.78 -7.00 -19.48
C GLU A 121 5.48 -6.30 -19.94
N ASN A 122 4.33 -6.92 -19.71
CA ASN A 122 3.03 -6.38 -20.10
C ASN A 122 1.86 -7.04 -19.35
N GLU A 123 0.73 -6.34 -19.33
CA GLU A 123 -0.49 -6.78 -18.63
C GLU A 123 -1.16 -8.00 -19.30
N ARG A 124 -0.93 -8.22 -20.60
CA ARG A 124 -1.43 -9.42 -21.31
C ARG A 124 -0.82 -10.68 -20.71
N ASN A 125 0.48 -10.66 -20.40
CA ASN A 125 1.15 -11.77 -19.73
C ASN A 125 0.55 -11.99 -18.33
N CYS A 126 0.31 -10.93 -17.54
CA CYS A 126 -0.34 -11.05 -16.23
C CYS A 126 -1.72 -11.71 -16.31
N ARG A 127 -2.58 -11.29 -17.27
CA ARG A 127 -3.88 -11.93 -17.50
C ARG A 127 -3.75 -13.40 -17.88
N CYS A 128 -2.84 -13.72 -18.79
CA CYS A 128 -2.59 -15.11 -19.17
C CYS A 128 -2.05 -15.95 -18.00
N MET A 129 -1.20 -15.37 -17.14
CA MET A 129 -0.71 -16.00 -15.91
C MET A 129 -1.84 -16.29 -14.93
N GLU A 130 -2.77 -15.35 -14.76
CA GLU A 130 -3.98 -15.50 -13.93
C GLU A 130 -4.85 -16.67 -14.44
N GLU A 131 -5.20 -16.66 -15.73
CA GLU A 131 -5.97 -17.74 -16.39
C GLU A 131 -5.26 -19.10 -16.38
N SER A 132 -3.94 -19.10 -16.22
CA SER A 132 -3.09 -20.29 -16.13
C SER A 132 -2.94 -20.81 -14.70
N GLY A 133 -3.50 -20.13 -13.70
CA GLY A 133 -3.47 -20.55 -12.30
C GLY A 133 -2.16 -20.25 -11.57
N VAL A 134 -1.39 -19.25 -12.03
CA VAL A 134 -0.08 -18.91 -11.44
C VAL A 134 -0.22 -18.45 -10.00
N ALA A 135 -1.24 -17.65 -9.66
CA ALA A 135 -1.44 -17.17 -8.29
C ALA A 135 -1.69 -18.31 -7.30
N GLN A 136 -2.53 -19.29 -7.67
CA GLN A 136 -2.81 -20.50 -6.88
C GLN A 136 -1.52 -21.28 -6.65
N ALA A 137 -0.69 -21.41 -7.68
CA ALA A 137 0.59 -22.11 -7.57
C ALA A 137 1.56 -21.37 -6.64
N MET A 138 1.64 -20.04 -6.72
CA MET A 138 2.49 -19.23 -5.81
C MET A 138 2.04 -19.34 -4.36
N VAL A 139 0.73 -19.25 -4.08
CA VAL A 139 0.19 -19.44 -2.72
C VAL A 139 0.54 -20.82 -2.17
N ARG A 140 0.34 -21.88 -2.97
CA ARG A 140 0.72 -23.26 -2.57
C ARG A 140 2.23 -23.40 -2.33
N LEU A 141 3.04 -22.78 -3.18
CA LEU A 141 4.49 -22.81 -3.06
C LEU A 141 4.96 -22.13 -1.78
N ILE A 142 4.48 -20.92 -1.50
CA ILE A 142 4.78 -20.17 -0.27
C ILE A 142 4.43 -21.01 0.97
N LYS A 143 3.22 -21.59 1.02
CA LYS A 143 2.81 -22.48 2.12
C LYS A 143 3.76 -23.68 2.28
N THR A 144 4.22 -24.26 1.17
CA THR A 144 5.09 -25.45 1.18
C THR A 144 6.52 -25.12 1.64
N CYS A 145 7.06 -23.99 1.19
CA CYS A 145 8.42 -23.55 1.51
C CYS A 145 8.63 -23.30 3.00
N LEU A 146 7.60 -22.81 3.69
CA LEU A 146 7.65 -22.51 5.11
C LEU A 146 7.70 -23.75 6.00
N ASN A 147 7.02 -24.83 5.58
CA ASN A 147 7.05 -26.10 6.30
C ASN A 147 8.41 -26.83 6.16
N LYS A 148 9.23 -26.47 5.18
CA LYS A 148 10.49 -27.18 4.83
C LYS A 148 11.75 -26.36 5.10
N ASN A 149 11.64 -25.22 5.77
CA ASN A 149 12.77 -24.30 6.03
C ASN A 149 13.50 -23.90 4.72
N SER A 150 12.74 -23.67 3.64
CA SER A 150 13.29 -23.35 2.33
C SER A 150 13.96 -21.97 2.28
N LEU A 151 14.82 -21.76 1.28
CA LEU A 151 15.53 -20.51 1.01
C LEU A 151 14.54 -19.32 0.88
N MET A 152 14.76 -18.25 1.65
CA MET A 152 13.93 -17.03 1.56
C MET A 152 13.93 -16.38 0.18
N ASP A 153 14.97 -16.59 -0.63
CA ASP A 153 15.01 -16.10 -2.01
C ASP A 153 13.86 -16.66 -2.87
N VAL A 154 13.48 -17.93 -2.64
CA VAL A 154 12.37 -18.57 -3.36
C VAL A 154 11.05 -17.93 -2.95
N VAL A 155 10.86 -17.73 -1.64
CA VAL A 155 9.64 -17.11 -1.10
C VAL A 155 9.52 -15.65 -1.57
N GLU A 156 10.62 -14.90 -1.55
CA GLU A 156 10.66 -13.51 -2.03
C GLU A 156 10.24 -13.41 -3.50
N GLU A 157 10.76 -14.29 -4.36
CA GLU A 157 10.42 -14.29 -5.79
C GLU A 157 8.99 -14.77 -6.04
N ALA A 158 8.51 -15.77 -5.30
CA ALA A 158 7.12 -16.22 -5.39
C ALA A 158 6.11 -15.12 -4.99
N LEU A 159 6.44 -14.34 -3.95
CA LEU A 159 5.65 -13.17 -3.54
C LEU A 159 5.65 -12.08 -4.61
N ASN A 160 6.79 -11.84 -5.27
CA ASN A 160 6.91 -10.91 -6.38
C ASN A 160 6.00 -11.31 -7.56
N VAL A 161 6.06 -12.57 -7.97
CA VAL A 161 5.18 -13.12 -9.02
C VAL A 161 3.71 -12.96 -8.64
N LEU A 162 3.34 -13.27 -7.39
CA LEU A 162 1.96 -13.13 -6.93
C LEU A 162 1.45 -11.68 -7.02
N LEU A 163 2.28 -10.70 -6.70
CA LEU A 163 1.95 -9.28 -6.83
C LEU A 163 1.81 -8.82 -8.28
N LEU A 164 2.60 -9.37 -9.20
CA LEU A 164 2.55 -9.02 -10.62
C LEU A 164 1.27 -9.52 -11.30
N VAL A 165 0.78 -10.70 -10.92
CA VAL A 165 -0.43 -11.29 -11.52
C VAL A 165 -1.67 -10.46 -11.18
N GLN A 166 -1.70 -9.76 -10.05
CA GLN A 166 -2.83 -8.95 -9.58
C GLN A 166 -4.17 -9.68 -9.71
N SER A 167 -4.22 -10.95 -9.28
CA SER A 167 -5.41 -11.79 -9.44
C SER A 167 -6.66 -11.13 -8.87
N PRO A 168 -7.82 -11.24 -9.54
CA PRO A 168 -9.10 -10.80 -9.00
C PRO A 168 -9.33 -11.38 -7.61
N LEU A 169 -9.91 -10.55 -6.75
CA LEU A 169 -10.11 -10.84 -5.34
C LEU A 169 -10.89 -12.13 -5.10
N GLU A 170 -11.88 -12.43 -5.94
CA GLU A 170 -12.71 -13.64 -5.85
C GLU A 170 -11.86 -14.92 -5.90
N THR A 171 -10.82 -14.93 -6.74
CA THR A 171 -9.88 -16.03 -6.89
C THR A 171 -9.00 -16.20 -5.65
N MET A 172 -8.62 -15.09 -5.00
CA MET A 172 -7.77 -15.09 -3.82
C MET A 172 -8.54 -15.29 -2.52
N ASN A 173 -9.83 -14.97 -2.48
CA ASN A 173 -10.70 -15.21 -1.33
C ASN A 173 -10.75 -16.70 -0.97
N HIS A 174 -10.92 -17.58 -1.96
CA HIS A 174 -10.87 -19.03 -1.74
C HIS A 174 -9.51 -19.50 -1.21
N LEU A 175 -8.41 -18.91 -1.69
CA LEU A 175 -7.06 -19.30 -1.31
C LEU A 175 -6.63 -18.77 0.06
N ALA A 176 -7.10 -17.57 0.44
CA ALA A 176 -6.70 -16.87 1.65
C ALA A 176 -7.62 -17.17 2.85
N PHE A 177 -8.93 -17.34 2.62
CA PHE A 177 -9.92 -17.38 3.70
C PHE A 177 -10.33 -18.76 4.18
N GLU A 178 -10.04 -19.84 3.44
CA GLU A 178 -10.52 -21.17 3.82
C GLU A 178 -9.88 -21.70 5.12
N ASN A 179 -8.57 -21.49 5.34
CA ASN A 179 -7.87 -22.11 6.48
C ASN A 179 -6.88 -21.21 7.23
N TYR A 180 -6.78 -19.92 6.93
CA TYR A 180 -5.78 -19.00 7.53
C TYR A 180 -4.31 -19.35 7.32
N ASP A 181 -3.99 -20.58 6.89
CA ASP A 181 -2.61 -21.03 6.65
C ASP A 181 -1.79 -20.08 5.79
N PHE A 182 -2.43 -19.40 4.81
CA PHE A 182 -1.74 -18.44 3.98
C PHE A 182 -1.40 -17.15 4.74
N ILE A 183 -2.31 -16.63 5.57
CA ILE A 183 -2.00 -15.52 6.47
C ILE A 183 -0.93 -15.92 7.48
N ASP A 184 -1.00 -17.13 8.04
CA ASP A 184 0.03 -17.62 8.97
C ASP A 184 1.39 -17.74 8.26
N SER A 185 1.38 -18.17 7.00
CA SER A 185 2.56 -18.21 6.14
C SER A 185 3.18 -16.82 5.94
N LEU A 186 2.37 -15.84 5.57
CA LEU A 186 2.79 -14.46 5.40
C LEU A 186 3.26 -13.84 6.72
N THR A 187 2.57 -14.14 7.83
CA THR A 187 2.93 -13.70 9.18
C THR A 187 4.29 -14.22 9.58
N TRP A 188 4.58 -15.49 9.27
CA TRP A 188 5.90 -16.06 9.54
C TRP A 188 7.01 -15.31 8.81
N VAL A 189 6.80 -14.93 7.54
CA VAL A 189 7.78 -14.17 6.75
C VAL A 189 8.02 -12.78 7.35
N LEU A 190 6.99 -12.11 7.86
CA LEU A 190 7.17 -10.82 8.57
C LEU A 190 8.03 -10.97 9.83
N GLN A 191 7.85 -12.06 10.56
CA GLN A 191 8.55 -12.34 11.83
C GLN A 191 10.00 -12.79 11.63
N HIS A 192 10.29 -13.57 10.58
CA HIS A 192 11.58 -14.24 10.43
C HIS A 192 12.41 -13.74 9.24
N GLY A 193 11.90 -12.79 8.46
CA GLY A 193 12.65 -12.18 7.37
C GLY A 193 13.92 -11.51 7.89
N SER A 194 15.09 -11.97 7.43
CA SER A 194 16.37 -11.34 7.75
C SER A 194 16.48 -9.94 7.13
N ASP A 195 17.42 -9.13 7.60
CA ASP A 195 17.72 -7.80 7.04
C ASP A 195 18.07 -7.83 5.54
N LYS A 196 18.40 -9.00 4.99
CA LYS A 196 18.67 -9.15 3.55
C LYS A 196 17.39 -9.28 2.71
N HIS A 197 16.27 -9.70 3.31
CA HIS A 197 15.01 -10.00 2.62
C HIS A 197 13.92 -8.96 2.92
N HIS A 198 14.31 -7.68 2.98
CA HIS A 198 13.38 -6.58 3.14
C HIS A 198 12.31 -6.53 2.03
N LYS A 199 12.66 -6.94 0.81
CA LYS A 199 11.71 -7.01 -0.31
C LYS A 199 10.61 -8.04 -0.05
N ALA A 200 10.94 -9.21 0.49
CA ALA A 200 9.94 -10.18 0.93
C ALA A 200 8.95 -9.55 1.93
N LYS A 201 9.43 -8.86 2.97
CA LYS A 201 8.56 -8.16 3.93
C LYS A 201 7.67 -7.11 3.26
N ILE A 202 8.22 -6.30 2.35
CA ILE A 202 7.45 -5.32 1.57
C ILE A 202 6.34 -6.04 0.79
N HIS A 203 6.68 -7.08 0.03
CA HIS A 203 5.71 -7.80 -0.79
C HIS A 203 4.60 -8.43 0.06
N VAL A 204 4.96 -9.03 1.19
CA VAL A 204 3.99 -9.57 2.15
C VAL A 204 3.03 -8.51 2.62
N VAL A 205 3.50 -7.35 3.07
CA VAL A 205 2.61 -6.30 3.58
C VAL A 205 1.65 -5.80 2.49
N LEU A 206 2.10 -5.71 1.23
CA LEU A 206 1.22 -5.31 0.11
C LEU A 206 0.14 -6.36 -0.17
N ILE A 207 0.50 -7.65 -0.13
CA ILE A 207 -0.47 -8.75 -0.27
C ILE A 207 -1.45 -8.73 0.90
N LEU A 208 -0.97 -8.52 2.13
CA LEU A 208 -1.81 -8.44 3.32
C LEU A 208 -2.76 -7.23 3.29
N GLU A 209 -2.29 -6.07 2.81
CA GLU A 209 -3.14 -4.88 2.64
C GLU A 209 -4.32 -5.21 1.75
N TRP A 210 -4.04 -5.82 0.61
CA TRP A 210 -5.07 -6.23 -0.33
C TRP A 210 -6.05 -7.27 0.24
N ILE A 211 -5.55 -8.28 0.96
CA ILE A 211 -6.41 -9.30 1.60
C ILE A 211 -7.28 -8.69 2.70
N ILE A 212 -6.74 -7.79 3.53
CA ILE A 212 -7.47 -7.23 4.67
C ILE A 212 -8.50 -6.17 4.24
N GLU A 213 -8.19 -5.35 3.23
CA GLU A 213 -9.12 -4.34 2.69
C GLU A 213 -10.43 -4.95 2.18
N THR A 214 -10.39 -6.25 1.88
CA THR A 214 -11.45 -7.00 1.22
C THR A 214 -11.98 -8.16 2.07
N ALA A 215 -11.38 -8.38 3.22
CA ALA A 215 -11.72 -9.48 4.11
C ALA A 215 -13.10 -9.26 4.76
N PRO A 216 -13.91 -10.33 4.89
CA PRO A 216 -15.14 -10.22 5.67
C PRO A 216 -14.83 -10.03 7.16
N ALA A 217 -15.72 -9.37 7.89
CA ALA A 217 -15.48 -9.02 9.31
C ALA A 217 -15.13 -10.24 10.19
N HIS A 218 -15.75 -11.40 9.95
CA HIS A 218 -15.45 -12.63 10.70
C HIS A 218 -14.02 -13.13 10.47
N PHE A 219 -13.42 -12.81 9.32
CA PHE A 219 -12.03 -13.14 9.02
C PHE A 219 -11.07 -12.30 9.86
N VAL A 220 -11.26 -10.98 9.83
CA VAL A 220 -10.43 -10.00 10.54
C VAL A 220 -10.39 -10.26 12.04
N VAL A 221 -11.49 -10.71 12.65
CA VAL A 221 -11.56 -11.02 14.09
C VAL A 221 -10.61 -12.15 14.53
N ARG A 222 -10.17 -13.01 13.60
CA ARG A 222 -9.33 -14.18 13.88
C ARG A 222 -7.83 -13.94 13.67
N LEU A 223 -7.41 -12.73 13.29
CA LEU A 223 -5.98 -12.39 13.17
C LEU A 223 -5.26 -12.61 14.51
N ASN A 224 -4.09 -13.26 14.47
CA ASN A 224 -3.33 -13.61 15.66
C ASN A 224 -2.40 -12.46 16.11
N GLU A 225 -1.75 -12.61 17.27
CA GLU A 225 -0.85 -11.58 17.81
C GLU A 225 0.43 -11.41 16.99
N ALA A 226 1.02 -12.52 16.54
CA ALA A 226 2.23 -12.53 15.72
C ALA A 226 2.05 -11.73 14.42
N PHE A 227 0.84 -11.73 13.85
CA PHE A 227 0.48 -10.91 12.70
C PHE A 227 0.70 -9.42 13.00
N PHE A 228 0.17 -8.93 14.12
CA PHE A 228 0.28 -7.53 14.50
C PHE A 228 1.71 -7.16 14.91
N GLN A 229 2.42 -8.04 15.63
CA GLN A 229 3.84 -7.86 15.94
C GLN A 229 4.66 -7.67 14.65
N GLY A 230 4.37 -8.45 13.60
CA GLY A 230 5.08 -8.37 12.33
C GLY A 230 4.85 -7.04 11.62
N LEU A 231 3.62 -6.55 11.61
CA LEU A 231 3.28 -5.24 11.03
C LEU A 231 3.93 -4.08 11.79
N VAL A 232 3.91 -4.13 13.13
CA VAL A 232 4.54 -3.12 13.97
C VAL A 232 6.06 -3.13 13.77
N GLN A 233 6.66 -4.30 13.62
CA GLN A 233 8.09 -4.43 13.32
C GLN A 233 8.45 -3.78 11.97
N VAL A 234 7.62 -3.94 10.93
CA VAL A 234 7.82 -3.25 9.63
C VAL A 234 7.81 -1.73 9.78
N ILE A 235 6.89 -1.18 10.59
CA ILE A 235 6.82 0.27 10.88
C ILE A 235 8.06 0.74 11.64
N ARG A 236 8.51 -0.04 12.62
CA ARG A 236 9.70 0.23 13.42
C ARG A 236 10.97 0.23 12.57
N GLU A 237 11.14 -0.79 11.72
CA GLU A 237 12.31 -0.97 10.84
C GLU A 237 12.32 0.05 9.69
N ARG A 238 11.17 0.63 9.34
CA ARG A 238 11.01 1.65 8.28
C ARG A 238 11.52 1.15 6.92
N ILE A 239 11.24 -0.11 6.64
CA ILE A 239 11.74 -0.83 5.47
C ILE A 239 11.45 -0.06 4.16
N SER A 240 10.22 0.45 4.01
CA SER A 240 9.87 1.37 2.94
C SER A 240 8.64 2.20 3.34
N LEU A 241 8.49 3.38 2.72
CA LEU A 241 7.31 4.23 2.94
C LEU A 241 6.03 3.55 2.46
N GLN A 242 6.11 2.77 1.37
CA GLN A 242 4.97 2.04 0.82
C GLN A 242 4.50 0.96 1.79
N ALA A 243 5.41 0.12 2.28
CA ALA A 243 5.09 -0.91 3.28
C ALA A 243 4.60 -0.29 4.59
N THR A 244 5.19 0.82 5.02
CA THR A 244 4.72 1.53 6.23
C THR A 244 3.28 2.02 6.08
N LYS A 245 2.94 2.66 4.96
CA LYS A 245 1.57 3.12 4.69
C LYS A 245 0.59 1.94 4.64
N ALA A 246 0.99 0.86 3.98
CA ALA A 246 0.20 -0.35 3.89
C ALA A 246 -0.06 -0.98 5.28
N SER A 247 0.99 -1.14 6.11
CA SER A 247 0.86 -1.58 7.49
C SER A 247 -0.10 -0.70 8.30
N LEU A 248 -0.01 0.64 8.15
CA LEU A 248 -0.91 1.56 8.84
C LEU A 248 -2.37 1.41 8.40
N ARG A 249 -2.64 1.15 7.11
CA ARG A 249 -4.00 0.90 6.63
C ARG A 249 -4.55 -0.43 7.15
N ILE A 250 -3.73 -1.48 7.16
CA ILE A 250 -4.09 -2.78 7.74
C ILE A 250 -4.45 -2.63 9.23
N LEU A 251 -3.61 -1.92 10.00
CA LEU A 251 -3.88 -1.65 11.41
C LEU A 251 -5.17 -0.85 11.61
N LEU A 252 -5.43 0.13 10.74
CA LEU A 252 -6.64 0.95 10.78
C LEU A 252 -7.90 0.10 10.55
N GLU A 253 -7.87 -0.85 9.62
CA GLU A 253 -8.99 -1.74 9.33
C GLU A 253 -9.22 -2.77 10.44
N ALA A 254 -8.16 -3.24 11.11
CA ALA A 254 -8.26 -4.22 12.18
C ALA A 254 -8.62 -3.61 13.56
N CYS A 255 -8.24 -2.36 13.82
CA CYS A 255 -8.41 -1.64 15.10
C CYS A 255 -9.86 -1.53 15.65
N PRO A 256 -10.91 -1.38 14.82
CA PRO A 256 -12.29 -1.35 15.30
C PRO A 256 -12.69 -2.60 16.10
N VAL A 257 -12.11 -3.77 15.77
CA VAL A 257 -12.34 -5.01 16.50
C VAL A 257 -11.60 -4.99 17.84
N GLY A 258 -12.33 -5.02 18.97
CA GLY A 258 -11.75 -4.90 20.31
C GLY A 258 -10.65 -5.92 20.65
N ARG A 259 -10.79 -7.18 20.21
CA ARG A 259 -9.76 -8.21 20.41
C ARG A 259 -8.47 -7.91 19.65
N ASN A 260 -8.58 -7.41 18.42
CA ASN A 260 -7.42 -7.02 17.63
C ASN A 260 -6.77 -5.78 18.20
N ARG A 261 -7.57 -4.82 18.70
CA ARG A 261 -7.06 -3.63 19.38
C ARG A 261 -6.13 -3.99 20.54
N MET A 262 -6.51 -4.95 21.39
CA MET A 262 -5.62 -5.40 22.48
C MET A 262 -4.33 -5.98 21.95
N LYS A 263 -4.39 -6.90 20.98
CA LYS A 263 -3.20 -7.50 20.35
C LYS A 263 -2.28 -6.46 19.69
N ILE A 264 -2.85 -5.42 19.07
CA ILE A 264 -2.08 -4.31 18.47
C ILE A 264 -1.36 -3.51 19.56
N ILE A 265 -1.98 -3.30 20.71
CA ILE A 265 -1.35 -2.62 21.85
C ILE A 265 -0.24 -3.47 22.44
N GLU A 266 -0.50 -4.77 22.68
CA GLU A 266 0.47 -5.76 23.17
C GLU A 266 1.68 -5.90 22.24
N ALA A 267 1.47 -5.77 20.93
CA ALA A 267 2.54 -5.72 19.93
C ALA A 267 3.40 -4.44 19.99
N GLY A 268 3.16 -3.52 20.94
CA GLY A 268 3.94 -2.30 21.12
C GLY A 268 3.62 -1.19 20.13
N ALA A 269 2.47 -1.25 19.44
CA ALA A 269 2.14 -0.31 18.38
C ALA A 269 2.14 1.15 18.86
N VAL A 270 1.61 1.43 20.06
CA VAL A 270 1.52 2.81 20.57
C VAL A 270 2.90 3.48 20.63
N PHE A 271 3.89 2.81 21.21
CA PHE A 271 5.27 3.30 21.29
C PHE A 271 5.86 3.52 19.89
N HIS A 272 5.82 2.50 19.04
CA HIS A 272 6.46 2.56 17.72
C HIS A 272 5.80 3.55 16.77
N LEU A 273 4.48 3.77 16.89
CA LEU A 273 3.76 4.78 16.12
C LEU A 273 4.17 6.21 16.52
N ILE A 274 4.33 6.46 17.83
CA ILE A 274 4.81 7.76 18.34
C ILE A 274 6.24 8.03 17.85
N GLU A 275 7.14 7.07 18.01
CA GLU A 275 8.54 7.16 17.55
C GLU A 275 8.65 7.37 16.02
N PHE A 276 7.84 6.63 15.25
CA PHE A 276 7.75 6.86 13.81
C PHE A 276 7.31 8.30 13.51
N GLN A 277 6.27 8.79 14.19
CA GLN A 277 5.72 10.12 13.93
C GLN A 277 6.66 11.27 14.34
N LEU A 278 7.52 11.09 15.35
CA LEU A 278 8.50 12.10 15.75
C LEU A 278 9.52 12.41 14.65
N SER A 279 9.81 11.40 13.82
CA SER A 279 10.85 11.46 12.79
C SER A 279 10.34 11.67 11.36
N THR A 280 9.05 11.41 11.09
CA THR A 280 8.49 11.55 9.74
C THR A 280 7.92 12.95 9.48
N THR A 281 8.15 13.44 8.26
CA THR A 281 7.56 14.68 7.73
C THR A 281 6.41 14.41 6.75
N GLU A 282 6.17 13.15 6.39
CA GLU A 282 5.21 12.78 5.35
C GLU A 282 3.77 12.90 5.87
N LYS A 283 2.98 13.76 5.22
CA LYS A 283 1.64 14.15 5.72
C LYS A 283 0.70 12.96 5.83
N ARG A 284 0.59 12.10 4.80
CA ARG A 284 -0.40 11.03 4.79
C ARG A 284 -0.18 10.00 5.90
N SER A 285 1.07 9.65 6.17
CA SER A 285 1.44 8.72 7.23
C SER A 285 1.17 9.33 8.60
N ASN A 286 1.41 10.63 8.78
CA ASN A 286 1.00 11.34 9.99
C ASN A 286 -0.51 11.26 10.23
N GLU A 287 -1.34 11.40 9.19
CA GLU A 287 -2.80 11.23 9.32
C GLU A 287 -3.18 9.81 9.73
N LEU A 288 -2.63 8.80 9.04
CA LEU A 288 -2.91 7.40 9.31
C LEU A 288 -2.50 6.99 10.73
N VAL A 289 -1.30 7.39 11.18
CA VAL A 289 -0.82 7.13 12.54
C VAL A 289 -1.78 7.70 13.57
N LEU A 290 -2.24 8.95 13.41
CA LEU A 290 -3.19 9.55 14.34
C LEU A 290 -4.56 8.89 14.31
N CYS A 291 -4.97 8.31 13.17
CA CYS A 291 -6.19 7.50 13.11
C CYS A 291 -6.06 6.19 13.89
N VAL A 292 -4.91 5.52 13.77
CA VAL A 292 -4.64 4.30 14.54
C VAL A 292 -4.56 4.64 16.04
N LEU A 293 -3.79 5.66 16.43
CA LEU A 293 -3.67 6.09 17.83
C LEU A 293 -5.02 6.50 18.45
N ASP A 294 -5.87 7.20 17.71
CA ASP A 294 -7.25 7.53 18.11
C ASP A 294 -8.04 6.28 18.47
N HIS A 295 -8.00 5.24 17.63
CA HIS A 295 -8.64 3.97 17.94
C HIS A 295 -8.02 3.26 19.15
N LEU A 296 -6.69 3.21 19.25
CA LEU A 296 -6.01 2.56 20.39
C LEU A 296 -6.37 3.24 21.72
N CYS A 297 -6.40 4.58 21.74
CA CYS A 297 -6.74 5.40 22.92
C CYS A 297 -8.22 5.32 23.34
N THR A 298 -9.07 4.59 22.62
CA THR A 298 -10.43 4.26 23.11
C THR A 298 -10.40 3.22 24.23
N SER A 299 -9.36 2.39 24.29
CA SER A 299 -9.13 1.38 25.34
C SER A 299 -8.34 1.94 26.52
N ALA A 300 -8.46 1.33 27.71
CA ALA A 300 -7.70 1.76 28.88
C ALA A 300 -6.20 1.52 28.71
N ASP A 301 -5.80 0.33 28.22
CA ASP A 301 -4.40 -0.02 28.01
C ASP A 301 -3.74 0.87 26.95
N GLY A 302 -4.46 1.15 25.86
CA GLY A 302 -3.94 2.05 24.82
C GLY A 302 -3.72 3.48 25.32
N ARG A 303 -4.56 3.98 26.24
CA ARG A 303 -4.32 5.27 26.92
C ARG A 303 -3.14 5.20 27.88
N ALA A 304 -3.02 4.12 28.64
CA ALA A 304 -1.92 3.93 29.58
C ALA A 304 -0.56 3.95 28.86
N GLU A 305 -0.43 3.19 27.77
CA GLU A 305 0.76 3.19 26.90
C GLU A 305 1.03 4.56 26.27
N PHE A 306 -0.03 5.23 25.78
CA PHE A 306 0.11 6.54 25.13
C PHE A 306 0.63 7.61 26.10
N ILE A 307 0.12 7.62 27.33
CA ILE A 307 0.55 8.56 28.39
C ILE A 307 1.91 8.14 28.96
N GLY A 308 2.19 6.84 29.03
CA GLY A 308 3.49 6.32 29.46
C GLY A 308 4.64 6.72 28.54
N HIS A 309 4.35 7.01 27.27
CA HIS A 309 5.34 7.54 26.34
C HIS A 309 5.62 9.03 26.59
N ALA A 310 6.89 9.37 26.88
CA ALA A 310 7.32 10.74 27.23
C ALA A 310 6.98 11.82 26.18
N ALA A 311 6.80 11.41 24.93
CA ALA A 311 6.42 12.29 23.81
C ALA A 311 4.94 12.24 23.42
N GLY A 312 4.09 11.41 24.04
CA GLY A 312 2.72 11.15 23.57
C GLY A 312 1.86 12.41 23.47
N LEU A 313 1.66 13.10 24.60
CA LEU A 313 0.89 14.34 24.65
C LEU A 313 1.55 15.47 23.84
N ALA A 314 2.88 15.57 23.91
CA ALA A 314 3.64 16.57 23.18
C ALA A 314 3.49 16.41 21.65
N LEU A 315 3.54 15.17 21.15
CA LEU A 315 3.38 14.84 19.74
C LEU A 315 2.00 15.26 19.24
N VAL A 316 0.93 14.80 19.90
CA VAL A 316 -0.45 15.10 19.50
C VAL A 316 -0.69 16.61 19.55
N SER A 317 -0.27 17.27 20.63
CA SER A 317 -0.30 18.73 20.72
C SER A 317 0.41 19.34 19.52
N LYS A 318 1.66 18.97 19.22
CA LYS A 318 2.47 19.55 18.13
C LYS A 318 1.80 19.46 16.76
N ARG A 319 0.95 18.46 16.50
CA ARG A 319 0.33 18.26 15.18
C ARG A 319 -0.98 19.02 14.97
N ILE A 320 -1.67 19.43 16.04
CA ILE A 320 -2.89 20.25 15.97
C ILE A 320 -2.60 21.55 15.20
N MET A 321 -3.46 21.88 14.24
CA MET A 321 -3.42 23.04 13.33
C MET A 321 -2.21 23.06 12.39
N ARG A 322 -1.50 21.93 12.20
CA ARG A 322 -0.30 21.87 11.35
C ARG A 322 -0.38 20.96 10.13
N ILE A 323 -1.33 20.01 10.10
CA ILE A 323 -1.39 18.98 9.06
C ILE A 323 -2.68 19.07 8.25
N SER A 324 -3.82 18.76 8.87
CA SER A 324 -5.14 18.79 8.24
C SER A 324 -6.25 18.86 9.31
N GLN A 325 -7.46 19.26 8.90
CA GLN A 325 -8.61 19.29 9.82
C GLN A 325 -8.98 17.89 10.34
N THR A 326 -8.76 16.84 9.52
CA THR A 326 -8.94 15.45 9.94
C THR A 326 -7.99 15.09 11.08
N VAL A 327 -6.73 15.52 10.98
CA VAL A 327 -5.74 15.35 12.06
C VAL A 327 -6.16 16.08 13.33
N ASP A 328 -6.69 17.30 13.20
CA ASP A 328 -7.14 18.09 14.35
C ASP A 328 -8.30 17.38 15.08
N ASP A 329 -9.27 16.84 14.35
CA ASP A 329 -10.37 16.06 14.95
C ASP A 329 -9.88 14.80 15.67
N ARG A 330 -8.92 14.07 15.08
CA ARG A 330 -8.31 12.86 15.67
C ARG A 330 -7.50 13.21 16.92
N ALA A 331 -6.69 14.26 16.87
CA ALA A 331 -5.93 14.75 18.01
C ALA A 331 -6.84 15.18 19.16
N VAL A 332 -7.91 15.92 18.88
CA VAL A 332 -8.90 16.33 19.89
C VAL A 332 -9.60 15.11 20.50
N ARG A 333 -9.93 14.08 19.71
CA ARG A 333 -10.50 12.84 20.27
C ARG A 333 -9.55 12.11 21.21
N ILE A 334 -8.27 11.98 20.84
CA ILE A 334 -7.24 11.38 21.71
C ILE A 334 -7.16 12.16 23.03
N LEU A 335 -6.99 13.48 22.97
CA LEU A 335 -6.89 14.33 24.16
C LEU A 335 -8.18 14.27 25.01
N SER A 336 -9.35 14.25 24.37
CA SER A 336 -10.64 14.12 25.07
C SER A 336 -10.75 12.78 25.79
N SER A 337 -10.33 11.68 25.15
CA SER A 337 -10.32 10.35 25.76
C SER A 337 -9.41 10.30 26.99
N VAL A 338 -8.18 10.83 26.86
CA VAL A 338 -7.22 10.94 27.98
C VAL A 338 -7.80 11.80 29.11
N CYS A 339 -8.33 12.98 28.82
CA CYS A 339 -8.89 13.88 29.83
C CYS A 339 -10.10 13.30 30.57
N LYS A 340 -10.90 12.46 29.90
CA LYS A 340 -12.10 11.86 30.51
C LYS A 340 -11.79 10.67 31.38
N PHE A 341 -10.83 9.84 30.97
CA PHE A 341 -10.67 8.49 31.54
C PHE A 341 -9.30 8.22 32.15
N SER A 342 -8.31 9.09 31.96
CA SER A 342 -6.92 8.88 32.39
C SER A 342 -6.27 10.17 32.93
N ALA A 343 -7.09 11.13 33.38
CA ALA A 343 -6.61 12.40 33.89
C ALA A 343 -6.06 12.27 35.32
N THR A 344 -4.73 12.25 35.45
CA THR A 344 -4.03 12.49 36.73
C THR A 344 -3.52 13.93 36.80
N ARG A 345 -3.06 14.37 37.96
CA ARG A 345 -2.50 15.73 38.13
C ARG A 345 -1.29 15.95 37.22
N GLU A 346 -0.47 14.92 37.06
CA GLU A 346 0.73 14.91 36.23
C GLU A 346 0.37 15.05 34.74
N VAL A 347 -0.62 14.27 34.28
CA VAL A 347 -1.12 14.31 32.89
C VAL A 347 -1.71 15.68 32.56
N VAL A 348 -2.59 16.19 33.42
CA VAL A 348 -3.24 17.51 33.24
C VAL A 348 -2.21 18.65 33.27
N GLY A 349 -1.18 18.53 34.11
CA GLY A 349 -0.05 19.46 34.17
C GLY A 349 0.89 19.37 32.96
N GLU A 350 1.12 18.17 32.44
CA GLU A 350 1.88 17.97 31.20
C GLU A 350 1.17 18.59 30.00
N MET A 351 -0.14 18.40 29.87
CA MET A 351 -0.94 19.00 28.80
C MET A 351 -0.79 20.53 28.72
N LEU A 352 -0.66 21.20 29.86
CA LEU A 352 -0.32 22.63 29.91
C LEU A 352 1.10 22.88 29.38
N ARG A 353 2.10 22.17 29.92
CA ARG A 353 3.52 22.36 29.58
C ARG A 353 3.80 22.14 28.09
N VAL A 354 3.14 21.17 27.46
CA VAL A 354 3.31 20.87 26.03
C VAL A 354 2.43 21.73 25.11
N GLY A 355 1.71 22.71 25.67
CA GLY A 355 0.87 23.65 24.93
C GLY A 355 -0.38 23.04 24.32
N ALA A 356 -0.84 21.87 24.80
CA ALA A 356 -2.07 21.24 24.31
C ALA A 356 -3.29 22.11 24.62
N VAL A 357 -3.36 22.66 25.84
CA VAL A 357 -4.47 23.52 26.30
C VAL A 357 -4.56 24.79 25.46
N SER A 358 -3.44 25.45 25.18
CA SER A 358 -3.41 26.65 24.34
C SER A 358 -3.93 26.37 22.93
N LYS A 359 -3.58 25.22 22.34
CA LYS A 359 -4.08 24.81 21.02
C LYS A 359 -5.56 24.47 21.02
N LEU A 360 -6.07 23.86 22.10
CA LEU A 360 -7.50 23.65 22.26
C LEU A 360 -8.25 24.99 22.31
N CYS A 361 -7.75 26.00 23.02
CA CYS A 361 -8.34 27.34 23.00
C CYS A 361 -8.33 27.96 21.59
N LEU A 362 -7.22 27.83 20.86
CA LEU A 362 -7.11 28.34 19.48
C LEU A 362 -8.10 27.64 18.52
N LEU A 363 -8.33 26.34 18.68
CA LEU A 363 -9.31 25.60 17.87
C LEU A 363 -10.74 26.11 18.05
N LEU A 364 -11.11 26.68 19.21
CA LEU A 364 -12.44 27.29 19.39
C LEU A 364 -12.65 28.50 18.47
N GLN A 365 -11.57 29.26 18.20
CA GLN A 365 -11.57 30.43 17.33
C GLN A 365 -11.40 30.06 15.86
N ALA A 366 -10.77 28.92 15.57
CA ALA A 366 -10.62 28.43 14.21
C ALA A 366 -11.99 28.16 13.56
N ASP A 367 -12.01 28.27 12.24
CA ASP A 367 -13.16 27.86 11.43
C ASP A 367 -13.20 26.33 11.36
N CYS A 368 -13.71 25.73 12.44
CA CYS A 368 -13.89 24.29 12.56
C CYS A 368 -15.36 23.95 12.86
N GLY A 369 -15.77 22.74 12.46
CA GLY A 369 -17.16 22.29 12.58
C GLY A 369 -17.67 22.28 14.02
N LYS A 370 -18.98 22.52 14.19
CA LYS A 370 -19.66 22.61 15.50
C LYS A 370 -19.33 21.44 16.43
N SER A 371 -19.32 20.21 15.92
CA SER A 371 -18.98 19.01 16.70
C SER A 371 -17.57 19.05 17.30
N MET A 372 -16.59 19.59 16.57
CA MET A 372 -15.23 19.75 17.09
C MET A 372 -15.20 20.78 18.21
N LYS A 373 -15.84 21.94 18.02
CA LYS A 373 -15.91 22.99 19.05
C LYS A 373 -16.57 22.49 20.34
N GLU A 374 -17.64 21.71 20.24
CA GLU A 374 -18.31 21.10 21.39
C GLU A 374 -17.38 20.13 22.16
N LYS A 375 -16.64 19.26 21.45
CA LYS A 375 -15.66 18.37 22.07
C LYS A 375 -14.57 19.17 22.79
N VAL A 376 -13.98 20.15 22.11
CA VAL A 376 -12.92 21.02 22.64
C VAL A 376 -13.40 21.75 23.91
N MET A 377 -14.58 22.35 23.86
CA MET A 377 -15.20 23.01 25.01
C MET A 377 -15.42 22.02 26.17
N GLY A 378 -15.87 20.80 25.87
CA GLY A 378 -16.01 19.74 26.87
C GLY A 378 -14.68 19.39 27.56
N VAL A 379 -13.58 19.29 26.80
CA VAL A 379 -12.24 19.05 27.36
C VAL A 379 -11.83 20.19 28.29
N LEU A 380 -11.93 21.44 27.83
CA LEU A 380 -11.54 22.63 28.62
C LEU A 380 -12.34 22.77 29.92
N LYS A 381 -13.64 22.44 29.90
CA LYS A 381 -14.49 22.49 31.09
C LYS A 381 -14.11 21.45 32.15
N LEU A 382 -13.71 20.23 31.74
CA LEU A 382 -13.42 19.12 32.66
C LEU A 382 -12.31 19.47 33.68
N HIS A 383 -11.27 20.18 33.24
CA HIS A 383 -10.09 20.48 34.07
C HIS A 383 -9.86 21.98 34.28
N SER A 384 -10.93 22.77 34.17
CA SER A 384 -10.90 24.24 34.23
C SER A 384 -10.21 24.79 35.48
N LYS A 385 -10.44 24.18 36.64
CA LYS A 385 -9.83 24.59 37.93
C LYS A 385 -8.30 24.58 37.89
N VAL A 386 -7.71 23.64 37.15
CA VAL A 386 -6.25 23.48 37.03
C VAL A 386 -5.70 24.40 35.95
N TRP A 387 -6.41 24.53 34.83
CA TRP A 387 -5.91 25.25 33.66
C TRP A 387 -6.13 26.76 33.71
N LYS A 388 -7.28 27.24 34.20
CA LYS A 388 -7.66 28.66 34.19
C LYS A 388 -6.73 29.55 35.02
N ASN A 389 -6.11 28.99 36.05
CA ASN A 389 -5.21 29.72 36.94
C ASN A 389 -3.73 29.51 36.56
N SER A 390 -3.45 28.87 35.43
CA SER A 390 -2.08 28.56 35.02
C SER A 390 -1.42 29.77 34.35
N PRO A 391 -0.20 30.15 34.77
CA PRO A 391 0.55 31.22 34.11
C PRO A 391 1.01 30.84 32.69
N CYS A 392 0.89 29.56 32.31
CA CYS A 392 1.25 29.06 30.98
C CYS A 392 0.21 29.36 29.90
N ILE A 393 -0.98 29.87 30.26
CA ILE A 393 -2.00 30.31 29.31
C ILE A 393 -1.92 31.82 29.20
N SER A 394 -1.77 32.36 27.97
CA SER A 394 -1.74 33.81 27.78
C SER A 394 -3.07 34.43 28.21
N VAL A 395 -3.02 35.67 28.70
CA VAL A 395 -4.20 36.39 29.19
C VAL A 395 -5.28 36.49 28.11
N ASP A 396 -4.89 36.63 26.85
CA ASP A 396 -5.80 36.65 25.70
C ASP A 396 -6.60 35.33 25.57
N LEU A 397 -5.94 34.19 25.79
CA LEU A 397 -6.57 32.87 25.73
C LEU A 397 -7.47 32.58 26.94
N LEU A 398 -7.23 33.23 28.08
CA LEU A 398 -8.09 33.10 29.27
C LEU A 398 -9.49 33.68 29.06
N SER A 399 -9.62 34.71 28.23
CA SER A 399 -10.92 35.28 27.86
C SER A 399 -11.81 34.31 27.06
N TRP A 400 -11.20 33.28 26.47
CA TRP A 400 -11.87 32.24 25.68
C TRP A 400 -12.02 30.92 26.44
N PHE A 401 -11.58 30.89 27.69
CA PHE A 401 -11.75 29.74 28.56
C PHE A 401 -13.21 29.69 29.06
N PRO A 402 -13.91 28.55 28.91
CA PRO A 402 -15.32 28.44 29.29
C PRO A 402 -15.60 28.50 30.79
#